data_AF-A0A959LE46-F1
#
_entry.id   AF-A0A959LE46-F1
#
_cell.length_a   1.000
_cell.length_b   1.000
_cell.length_c   1.000
_cell.angle_alpha   90.00
_cell.angle_beta   90.00
_cell.angle_gamma   90.00
#
_symmetry.space_group_name_H-M   'P 1'
#
loop_
_entity.id
_entity.type
_entity.pdbx_description
1 polymer ?
#
loop_
_entity_poly.entity_id
_entity_poly.type
_entity_poly.pdbx_seq_one_letter_code
_entity_poly.pdbx_strand_id
1 'polypeptide(L)'
;YGQVESYWIFNLVAILTFSIQSFLVSIAAKRLKNSENKQSFIKLIFTNMALRIVISAILIGAYFYIIRPDNGIFVLSFIAVYIGFTVYETYVLDNIARS
;
A
#
# COMPACT_ATOMS: atom_id res chain seq x y z
N TYR A 1 23.84 15.80 1.91
CA TYR A 1 22.94 15.85 0.75
C TYR A 1 22.44 14.48 0.30
N GLY A 2 23.23 13.39 0.29
CA GLY A 2 22.78 12.07 -0.21
C GLY A 2 21.64 11.37 0.56
N GLN A 3 21.47 11.60 1.87
CA GLN A 3 20.38 10.95 2.64
C GLN A 3 18.99 11.51 2.32
N VAL A 4 18.89 12.82 2.02
CA VAL A 4 17.61 13.44 1.67
C VAL A 4 17.10 12.89 0.35
N GLU A 5 17.97 12.80 -0.66
CA GLU A 5 17.64 12.20 -1.97
C GLU A 5 17.24 10.72 -1.82
N SER A 6 17.91 9.99 -0.95
CA SER A 6 17.58 8.61 -0.65
C SER A 6 16.17 8.44 -0.07
N TYR A 7 15.72 9.33 0.82
CA TYR A 7 14.36 9.32 1.36
C TYR A 7 13.31 9.60 0.29
N TRP A 8 13.60 10.52 -0.63
CA TRP A 8 12.70 10.82 -1.76
C TRP A 8 12.53 9.62 -2.68
N ILE A 9 13.63 8.96 -3.05
CA ILE A 9 13.58 7.75 -3.89
C ILE A 9 12.81 6.64 -3.17
N PHE A 10 13.03 6.44 -1.87
CA PHE A 10 12.30 5.44 -1.10
C PHE A 10 10.79 5.70 -1.08
N ASN A 11 10.38 6.95 -0.82
CA ASN A 11 8.97 7.32 -0.83
C ASN A 11 8.35 7.19 -2.23
N LEU A 12 9.09 7.52 -3.30
CA LEU A 12 8.63 7.31 -4.68
C LEU A 12 8.41 5.84 -4.98
N VAL A 13 9.34 4.97 -4.58
CA VAL A 13 9.17 3.51 -4.72
C VAL A 13 7.95 3.05 -3.95
N ALA A 14 7.76 3.49 -2.70
CA ALA A 14 6.59 3.16 -1.90
C ALA A 14 5.28 3.63 -2.56
N ILE A 15 5.22 4.87 -3.06
CA ILE A 15 4.06 5.42 -3.78
C ILE A 15 3.75 4.57 -5.01
N LEU A 16 4.74 4.22 -5.82
CA LEU A 16 4.56 3.40 -7.02
C LEU A 16 4.05 2.00 -6.65
N THR A 17 4.65 1.35 -5.64
CA THR A 17 4.23 0.03 -5.17
C THR A 17 2.79 0.05 -4.68
N PHE A 18 2.41 1.01 -3.83
CA PHE A 18 1.04 1.10 -3.33
C PHE A 18 0.02 1.53 -4.40
N SER A 19 0.43 2.32 -5.38
CA SER A 19 -0.42 2.67 -6.54
C SER A 19 -0.75 1.44 -7.37
N ILE A 20 0.27 0.62 -7.70
CA ILE A 20 0.08 -0.62 -8.46
C ILE A 20 -0.80 -1.59 -7.67
N GLN A 21 -0.51 -1.77 -6.38
CA GLN A 21 -1.34 -2.60 -5.51
C GLN A 21 -2.81 -2.14 -5.53
N SER A 22 -3.06 -0.85 -5.30
CA SER A 22 -4.42 -0.31 -5.22
C SER A 22 -5.16 -0.43 -6.55
N PHE A 23 -4.46 -0.27 -7.67
CA PHE A 23 -5.01 -0.49 -9.00
C PHE A 23 -5.44 -1.96 -9.21
N LEU A 24 -4.58 -2.91 -8.86
CA LEU A 24 -4.89 -4.35 -8.95
C LEU A 24 -6.10 -4.73 -8.09
N VAL A 25 -6.14 -4.23 -6.87
CA VAL A 25 -7.24 -4.45 -5.92
C VAL A 25 -8.54 -3.86 -6.45
N SER A 26 -8.50 -2.65 -7.03
CA SER A 26 -9.67 -2.00 -7.63
C SER A 26 -10.25 -2.80 -8.80
N ILE A 27 -9.40 -3.39 -9.64
CA ILE A 27 -9.85 -4.29 -10.73
C ILE A 27 -10.49 -5.55 -10.16
N ALA A 28 -9.84 -6.20 -9.17
CA ALA A 28 -10.36 -7.40 -8.54
C ALA A 28 -11.70 -7.13 -7.84
N ALA A 29 -11.81 -6.00 -7.13
CA ALA A 29 -13.02 -5.55 -6.44
C ALA A 29 -14.19 -5.37 -7.41
N LYS A 30 -13.98 -4.69 -8.55
CA LYS A 30 -15.01 -4.52 -9.59
C LYS A 30 -15.49 -5.86 -10.17
N ARG A 31 -14.58 -6.83 -10.35
CA ARG A 31 -14.95 -8.17 -10.85
C ARG A 31 -15.75 -8.96 -9.82
N LEU A 32 -15.35 -8.90 -8.55
CA LEU A 32 -16.01 -9.63 -7.46
C LEU A 32 -17.34 -9.01 -7.03
N LYS A 33 -17.54 -7.70 -7.26
CA LYS A 33 -18.81 -7.02 -6.99
C LYS A 33 -19.99 -7.68 -7.71
N ASN A 34 -19.79 -8.07 -8.98
CA ASN A 34 -20.83 -8.72 -9.79
C ASN A 34 -20.98 -10.22 -9.50
N SER A 35 -20.14 -10.79 -8.64
CA SER A 35 -20.27 -12.18 -8.22
C SER A 35 -21.30 -12.27 -7.10
N GLU A 36 -22.16 -13.30 -7.12
CA GLU A 36 -23.16 -13.52 -6.06
C GLU A 36 -22.52 -13.72 -4.67
N ASN A 37 -21.22 -14.00 -4.62
CA ASN A 37 -20.51 -14.34 -3.39
C ASN A 37 -19.85 -13.12 -2.71
N LYS A 38 -20.63 -12.45 -1.86
CA LYS A 38 -20.13 -11.35 -1.00
C LYS A 38 -18.93 -11.74 -0.13
N GLN A 39 -18.75 -13.03 0.20
CA GLN A 39 -17.59 -13.47 0.99
C GLN A 39 -16.28 -13.32 0.23
N SER A 40 -16.29 -13.46 -1.10
CA SER A 40 -15.09 -13.28 -1.93
C SER A 40 -14.59 -11.84 -1.89
N PHE A 41 -15.52 -10.87 -1.87
CA PHE A 41 -15.18 -9.44 -1.74
C PHE A 41 -14.55 -9.16 -0.37
N ILE A 42 -15.12 -9.68 0.71
CA ILE A 42 -14.56 -9.54 2.07
C ILE A 42 -13.16 -10.17 2.15
N LYS A 43 -12.99 -11.38 1.59
CA LYS A 43 -11.67 -12.05 1.54
C LYS A 43 -10.64 -11.23 0.76
N LEU A 44 -11.03 -10.54 -0.31
CA LEU A 44 -10.16 -9.63 -1.05
C LEU A 44 -9.66 -8.50 -0.14
N ILE A 45 -10.55 -7.87 0.63
CA ILE A 45 -10.18 -6.78 1.57
C ILE A 45 -9.15 -7.27 2.59
N PHE A 46 -9.41 -8.41 3.25
CA PHE A 46 -8.48 -8.95 4.25
C PHE A 46 -7.14 -9.38 3.65
N THR A 47 -7.17 -10.05 2.50
CA THR A 47 -5.96 -10.43 1.76
C THR A 47 -5.14 -9.20 1.40
N ASN A 48 -5.81 -8.15 0.93
CA ASN A 48 -5.17 -6.89 0.57
C ASN A 48 -4.52 -6.20 1.78
N MET A 49 -5.19 -6.16 2.93
CA MET A 49 -4.61 -5.64 4.18
C MET A 49 -3.36 -6.42 4.58
N ALA A 50 -3.43 -7.76 4.58
CA ALA A 50 -2.28 -8.61 4.92
C ALA A 50 -1.10 -8.40 3.95
N LEU A 51 -1.40 -8.38 2.65
CA LEU A 51 -0.40 -8.14 1.60
C LEU A 51 0.27 -6.78 1.77
N ARG A 52 -0.48 -5.75 2.18
CA ARG A 52 0.06 -4.41 2.42
C ARG A 52 1.04 -4.38 3.59
N ILE A 53 0.76 -5.12 4.66
CA ILE A 53 1.68 -5.26 5.80
C ILE A 53 2.98 -5.93 5.34
N VAL A 54 2.88 -7.01 4.57
CA VAL A 54 4.05 -7.74 4.03
C VAL A 54 4.88 -6.84 3.11
N ILE A 55 4.24 -6.15 2.16
CA ILE A 55 4.92 -5.19 1.27
C ILE A 55 5.64 -4.11 2.09
N SER A 56 4.98 -3.58 3.12
CA SER A 56 5.56 -2.53 3.97
C SER A 56 6.79 -3.04 4.72
N ALA A 57 6.73 -4.25 5.29
CA ALA A 57 7.87 -4.87 5.95
C ALA A 57 9.04 -5.11 4.97
N ILE A 58 8.75 -5.56 3.75
CA ILE A 58 9.76 -5.77 2.70
C ILE A 58 10.40 -4.44 2.29
N LEU A 59 9.61 -3.39 2.05
CA LEU A 59 10.13 -2.08 1.64
C LEU A 59 11.02 -1.46 2.73
N ILE A 60 10.56 -1.45 3.98
CA ILE A 60 11.33 -0.94 5.12
C ILE A 60 12.61 -1.77 5.31
N GLY A 61 12.49 -3.09 5.29
CA GLY A 61 13.63 -4.01 5.47
C GLY A 61 14.67 -3.87 4.36
N ALA A 62 14.24 -3.80 3.10
CA ALA A 62 15.11 -3.60 1.96
C ALA A 62 15.82 -2.24 2.04
N TYR A 63 15.10 -1.18 2.39
CA TYR A 63 15.69 0.15 2.56
C TYR A 63 16.75 0.16 3.67
N PHE A 64 16.45 -0.46 4.81
CA PHE A 64 17.39 -0.56 5.93
C PHE A 64 18.65 -1.36 5.56
N TYR A 65 18.50 -2.46 4.84
CA TYR A 65 19.63 -3.32 4.44
C TYR A 65 20.55 -2.66 3.41
N ILE A 66 19.97 -1.95 2.41
CA ILE A 66 20.71 -1.37 1.29
C ILE A 66 21.35 -0.04 1.69
N ILE A 67 20.60 0.84 2.36
CA ILE A 67 21.01 2.24 2.57
C ILE A 67 21.53 2.50 3.98
N ARG A 68 21.18 1.65 4.96
CA ARG A 68 21.62 1.77 6.36
C ARG A 68 21.42 3.18 6.90
N PRO A 69 20.17 3.68 6.96
CA PRO A 69 19.91 5.05 7.38
C PRO A 69 20.38 5.29 8.82
N ASP A 70 21.03 6.43 9.06
CA ASP A 70 21.56 6.80 10.38
C ASP A 70 20.46 7.07 11.42
N ASN A 71 19.24 7.35 10.97
CA ASN A 71 18.10 7.64 11.83
C ASN A 71 16.80 7.01 11.27
N GLY A 72 15.83 6.80 12.16
CA GLY A 72 14.53 6.21 11.82
C GLY A 72 13.50 7.18 11.23
N ILE A 73 13.88 8.42 10.90
CA ILE A 73 12.92 9.48 10.52
C ILE A 73 12.20 9.13 9.21
N PHE A 74 12.87 8.41 8.30
CA PHE A 74 12.27 7.95 7.04
C PHE A 74 10.99 7.12 7.23
N VAL A 75 10.86 6.44 8.38
CA VAL A 75 9.68 5.63 8.72
C VAL A 75 8.45 6.54 8.87
N LEU A 76 8.59 7.74 9.41
CA LEU A 76 7.46 8.68 9.56
C LEU A 76 6.91 9.10 8.20
N SER A 77 7.79 9.46 7.25
CA SER A 77 7.38 9.80 5.88
C SER A 77 6.72 8.62 5.18
N PHE A 78 7.23 7.41 5.37
CA PHE A 78 6.63 6.19 4.84
C PHE A 78 5.24 5.92 5.43
N ILE A 79 5.07 6.11 6.74
CA ILE A 79 3.77 5.97 7.41
C ILE A 79 2.74 6.93 6.81
N ALA A 80 3.14 8.18 6.51
CA ALA A 80 2.24 9.15 5.87
C ALA A 80 1.74 8.64 4.50
N VAL A 81 2.64 8.09 3.67
CA VAL A 81 2.28 7.46 2.39
C VAL A 81 1.35 6.26 2.61
N TYR A 82 1.72 5.36 3.52
CA TYR A 82 0.94 4.17 3.84
C TYR A 82 -0.50 4.53 4.27
N ILE A 83 -0.65 5.49 5.18
CA ILE A 83 -1.96 5.94 5.68
C ILE A 83 -2.75 6.58 4.54
N GLY A 84 -2.12 7.46 3.75
CA GLY A 84 -2.77 8.11 2.61
C GLY A 84 -3.37 7.10 1.62
N PHE A 85 -2.59 6.08 1.23
CA PHE A 85 -3.07 5.00 0.38
C PHE A 85 -4.11 4.10 1.04
N THR A 86 -4.09 3.97 2.37
CA THR A 86 -5.05 3.14 3.10
C THR A 86 -6.41 3.82 3.17
N VAL A 87 -6.44 5.13 3.43
CA VAL A 87 -7.67 5.93 3.39
C VAL A 87 -8.25 5.94 1.97
N TYR A 88 -7.40 6.22 0.97
CA TYR A 88 -7.81 6.22 -0.44
C TYR A 88 -8.43 4.88 -0.85
N GLU A 89 -7.76 3.76 -0.55
CA GLU A 89 -8.23 2.45 -0.98
C GLU A 89 -9.50 2.04 -0.23
N THR A 90 -9.61 2.36 1.06
CA THR A 90 -10.84 2.14 1.84
C THR A 90 -12.01 2.89 1.20
N TYR A 91 -11.81 4.16 0.83
CA TYR A 91 -12.82 4.96 0.15
C TYR A 91 -13.24 4.35 -1.20
N VAL A 92 -12.27 3.91 -2.02
CA VAL A 92 -12.54 3.29 -3.32
C VAL A 92 -13.31 1.98 -3.16
N LEU A 93 -12.90 1.11 -2.24
CA LEU A 93 -13.55 -0.18 -2.00
C LEU A 93 -14.97 -0.01 -1.45
N ASP A 94 -15.16 0.91 -0.52
CA ASP A 94 -16.45 1.27 0.05
C ASP A 94 -17.40 1.84 -1.02
N ASN A 95 -16.89 2.70 -1.90
CA ASN A 95 -17.65 3.18 -3.04
C ASN A 95 -18.02 2.06 -4.03
N ILE A 96 -17.10 1.13 -4.32
CA ILE A 96 -17.39 -0.03 -5.18
C ILE A 96 -18.44 -0.96 -4.55
N ALA A 97 -18.40 -1.12 -3.22
CA ALA A 97 -19.34 -1.97 -2.49
C ALA A 97 -20.76 -1.41 -2.43
N ARG A 98 -20.90 -0.07 -2.41
CA ARG A 98 -22.20 0.62 -2.38
C ARG A 98 -22.82 0.87 -3.75
N SER A 99 -22.00 1.09 -4.77
CA SER A 99 -22.44 1.25 -6.16
C SER A 99 -23.16 0.01 -6.65
#